data_AF-A0A9P0CG94-F1
#
_entry.id   AF-A0A9P0CG94-F1
#
_cell.length_a   1.000
_cell.length_b   1.000
_cell.length_c   1.000
_cell.angle_alpha   90.00
_cell.angle_beta   90.00
_cell.angle_gamma   90.00
#
_symmetry.space_group_name_H-M   'P 1'
#
loop_
_entity.id
_entity.type
_entity.pdbx_description
1 polymer ?
#
loop_
_entity_poly.entity_id
_entity_poly.type
_entity_poly.pdbx_seq_one_letter_code
_entity_poly.pdbx_strand_id
1 'polypeptide(L)'
;MKTVGIAAAGGVGKATAKIIVNGDTDFDMYELEVSRFLGLHNNRKFLRDRVKEVPGLHYGLIYPFHEFQTGRNLRMSPVYPKLLEAGAVFGQVMGYERPTWFDPAHIGINQDAQVWSMPYRMAYTNTFGKPPWFDFVAKEYQACQESVGISDYSSFTKIDLWSKGNEIVDALQFVCSNDVDVPV
;
A
#
# COMPACT_ATOMS: atom_id res chain seq x y z
N MET A 1 8.23 17.83 -19.33
CA MET A 1 6.90 17.52 -19.90
C MET A 1 6.85 16.00 -20.10
N LYS A 2 5.97 15.27 -19.41
CA LYS A 2 5.86 13.80 -19.55
C LYS A 2 5.23 13.49 -20.91
N THR A 3 5.93 12.76 -21.77
CA THR A 3 5.45 12.34 -23.11
C THR A 3 4.38 11.24 -23.07
N VAL A 4 4.21 10.57 -21.91
CA VAL A 4 3.21 9.52 -21.70
C VAL A 4 1.79 9.98 -22.02
N GLY A 5 1.45 11.24 -21.75
CA GLY A 5 0.10 11.76 -22.02
C GLY A 5 -0.28 11.69 -23.49
N ILE A 6 0.65 11.99 -24.40
CA ILE A 6 0.42 11.90 -25.86
C ILE A 6 0.43 10.42 -26.30
N ALA A 7 1.41 9.64 -25.82
CA ALA A 7 1.54 8.24 -26.18
C ALA A 7 0.33 7.38 -25.75
N ALA A 8 -0.29 7.70 -24.60
CA ALA A 8 -1.44 6.97 -24.06
C ALA A 8 -2.81 7.55 -24.48
N ALA A 9 -2.84 8.73 -25.12
CA ALA A 9 -4.08 9.47 -25.36
C ALA A 9 -5.16 8.66 -26.10
N GLY A 10 -4.79 7.93 -27.15
CA GLY A 10 -5.74 7.12 -27.93
C GLY A 10 -6.37 5.99 -27.11
N GLY A 11 -5.55 5.29 -26.30
CA GLY A 11 -6.02 4.20 -25.45
C GLY A 11 -6.92 4.70 -24.32
N VAL A 12 -6.50 5.75 -23.62
CA VAL A 12 -7.29 6.37 -22.54
C VAL A 12 -8.60 6.94 -23.10
N GLY A 13 -8.58 7.61 -24.25
CA GLY A 13 -9.79 8.14 -24.90
C GLY A 13 -10.80 7.04 -25.24
N LYS A 14 -10.34 5.92 -25.81
CA LYS A 14 -11.18 4.75 -26.08
C LYS A 14 -11.76 4.16 -24.79
N ALA A 15 -10.93 3.97 -23.76
CA ALA A 15 -11.38 3.43 -22.47
C ALA A 15 -12.45 4.32 -21.83
N THR A 16 -12.21 5.64 -21.77
CA THR A 16 -13.18 6.61 -21.24
C THR A 16 -14.50 6.59 -22.02
N ALA A 17 -14.45 6.54 -23.35
CA ALA A 17 -15.67 6.46 -24.16
C ALA A 17 -16.48 5.18 -23.87
N LYS A 18 -15.79 4.04 -23.65
CA LYS A 18 -16.45 2.78 -23.28
C LYS A 18 -17.12 2.84 -21.90
N ILE A 19 -16.45 3.40 -20.89
CA ILE A 19 -17.06 3.60 -19.56
C ILE A 19 -18.34 4.44 -19.68
N ILE A 20 -18.33 5.50 -20.48
CA ILE A 20 -19.50 6.38 -20.65
C ILE A 20 -20.66 5.67 -21.34
N VAL A 21 -20.40 4.89 -22.39
CA VAL A 21 -21.45 4.26 -23.20
C VAL A 21 -21.95 2.94 -22.60
N ASN A 22 -21.03 2.11 -22.10
CA ASN A 22 -21.32 0.74 -21.66
C ASN A 22 -21.32 0.58 -20.13
N GLY A 23 -20.69 1.50 -19.40
CA GLY A 23 -20.45 1.36 -17.96
C GLY A 23 -19.18 0.57 -17.60
N ASP A 24 -18.49 -0.04 -18.57
CA ASP A 24 -17.30 -0.88 -18.36
C ASP A 24 -16.20 -0.68 -19.44
N THR A 25 -15.06 -1.37 -19.24
CA THR A 25 -13.92 -1.38 -20.17
C THR A 25 -13.44 -2.81 -20.43
N ASP A 26 -12.88 -3.07 -21.62
CA ASP A 26 -12.28 -4.37 -21.94
C ASP A 26 -10.98 -4.64 -21.17
N PHE A 27 -10.38 -3.61 -20.59
CA PHE A 27 -9.09 -3.65 -19.91
C PHE A 27 -9.25 -3.27 -18.45
N ASP A 28 -8.39 -3.80 -17.58
CA ASP A 28 -8.29 -3.33 -16.20
C ASP A 28 -7.67 -1.92 -16.18
N MET A 29 -8.45 -0.96 -15.67
CA MET A 29 -8.08 0.44 -15.57
C MET A 29 -7.71 0.86 -14.15
N TYR A 30 -7.57 -0.07 -13.20
CA TYR A 30 -7.36 0.23 -11.78
C TYR A 30 -6.20 1.20 -11.52
N GLU A 31 -5.08 1.07 -12.25
CA GLU A 31 -3.92 1.97 -12.11
C GLU A 31 -4.15 3.40 -12.62
N LEU A 32 -5.21 3.63 -13.40
CA LEU A 32 -5.59 4.93 -13.94
C LEU A 32 -6.83 5.51 -13.24
N GLU A 33 -7.57 4.66 -12.55
CA GLU A 33 -8.81 4.95 -11.84
C GLU A 33 -8.56 5.91 -10.65
N VAL A 34 -9.42 6.91 -10.48
CA VAL A 34 -9.19 8.03 -9.54
C VAL A 34 -9.61 7.67 -8.10
N SER A 35 -10.60 6.80 -7.92
CA SER A 35 -11.07 6.39 -6.59
C SER A 35 -10.08 5.50 -5.81
N ARG A 36 -9.04 4.97 -6.47
CA ARG A 36 -7.93 4.27 -5.80
C ARG A 36 -7.19 5.11 -4.76
N PHE A 37 -7.31 6.45 -4.83
CA PHE A 37 -6.68 7.34 -3.87
C PHE A 37 -7.57 7.58 -2.65
N LEU A 38 -7.02 7.43 -1.46
CA LEU A 38 -7.65 7.87 -0.21
C LEU A 38 -7.76 9.40 -0.15
N GLY A 39 -8.74 9.91 0.58
CA GLY A 39 -8.88 11.36 0.83
C GLY A 39 -7.62 12.01 1.43
N LEU A 40 -6.81 11.25 2.15
CA LEU A 40 -5.51 11.70 2.71
C LEU A 40 -4.46 12.00 1.63
N HIS A 41 -4.56 11.40 0.45
CA HIS A 41 -3.69 11.72 -0.69
C HIS A 41 -4.05 13.08 -1.31
N ASN A 42 -5.26 13.60 -1.07
CA ASN A 42 -5.65 14.96 -1.46
C ASN A 42 -5.12 16.03 -0.48
N ASN A 43 -3.90 15.82 0.02
CA ASN A 43 -3.21 16.74 0.91
C ASN A 43 -2.13 17.50 0.13
N ARG A 44 -2.16 18.83 0.18
CA ARG A 44 -1.21 19.70 -0.56
C ARG A 44 0.25 19.40 -0.26
N LYS A 45 0.59 19.09 1.00
CA LYS A 45 1.96 18.74 1.40
C LYS A 45 2.37 17.40 0.80
N PHE A 46 1.53 16.37 0.96
CA PHE A 46 1.77 15.05 0.36
C PHE A 46 1.97 15.14 -1.16
N LEU A 47 1.07 15.81 -1.86
CA LEU A 47 1.13 15.98 -3.31
C LEU A 47 2.40 16.72 -3.72
N ARG A 48 2.75 17.82 -3.04
CA ARG A 48 3.98 18.60 -3.32
C ARG A 48 5.24 17.75 -3.15
N ASP A 49 5.27 16.90 -2.13
CA ASP A 49 6.43 16.07 -1.84
C ASP A 49 6.52 14.92 -2.85
N ARG A 50 5.43 14.18 -3.06
CA ARG A 50 5.36 13.04 -3.98
C ARG A 50 5.61 13.43 -5.45
N VAL A 51 5.08 14.56 -5.90
CA VAL A 51 5.23 15.04 -7.29
C VAL A 51 6.68 15.40 -7.62
N LYS A 52 7.53 15.71 -6.63
CA LYS A 52 8.96 15.95 -6.91
C LYS A 52 9.72 14.67 -7.21
N GLU A 53 9.32 13.57 -6.58
CA GLU A 53 10.04 12.29 -6.66
C GLU A 53 9.60 11.46 -7.86
N VAL A 54 8.28 11.27 -8.04
CA VAL A 54 7.71 10.34 -9.04
C VAL A 54 8.19 10.61 -10.47
N PRO A 55 8.26 11.86 -10.97
CA PRO A 55 8.78 12.13 -12.31
C PRO A 55 10.25 11.74 -12.48
N GLY A 56 11.07 11.84 -11.42
CA GLY A 56 12.48 11.47 -11.44
C GLY A 56 12.71 9.97 -11.60
N LEU A 57 11.74 9.15 -11.18
CA LEU A 57 11.81 7.69 -11.28
C LEU A 57 11.51 7.15 -12.69
N HIS A 58 10.99 7.95 -13.60
CA HIS A 58 10.54 7.48 -14.91
C HIS A 58 11.64 6.81 -15.75
N TYR A 59 12.88 7.28 -15.61
CA TYR A 59 14.07 6.69 -16.22
C TYR A 59 15.06 6.15 -15.17
N GLY A 60 14.63 6.05 -13.92
CA GLY A 60 15.43 5.49 -12.83
C GLY A 60 15.46 3.96 -12.90
N LEU A 61 16.51 3.37 -12.34
CA LEU A 61 16.55 1.93 -12.11
C LEU A 61 15.68 1.60 -10.90
N ILE A 62 14.50 1.07 -11.15
CA ILE A 62 13.55 0.66 -10.10
C ILE A 62 13.81 -0.82 -9.77
N TYR A 63 14.37 -1.08 -8.59
CA TYR A 63 14.48 -2.44 -8.07
C TYR A 63 13.11 -2.97 -7.59
N PRO A 64 12.92 -4.30 -7.51
CA PRO A 64 11.73 -4.89 -6.93
C PRO A 64 11.45 -4.36 -5.51
N PHE A 65 10.17 -4.21 -5.15
CA PHE A 65 9.75 -3.66 -3.85
C PHE A 65 10.30 -2.25 -3.56
N HIS A 66 10.35 -1.40 -4.58
CA HIS A 66 10.75 -0.01 -4.44
C HIS A 66 9.78 0.76 -3.54
N GLU A 67 10.33 1.44 -2.54
CA GLU A 67 9.59 2.31 -1.63
C GLU A 67 9.85 3.79 -1.93
N PHE A 68 8.81 4.58 -1.70
CA PHE A 68 8.84 6.02 -1.90
C PHE A 68 9.49 6.74 -0.69
N GLN A 69 10.36 7.71 -0.96
CA GLN A 69 11.16 8.45 0.05
C GLN A 69 10.52 9.75 0.56
N THR A 70 9.33 10.11 0.08
CA THR A 70 8.65 11.35 0.45
C THR A 70 7.15 11.11 0.62
N GLY A 71 6.42 11.98 1.31
CA GLY A 71 4.98 11.75 1.56
C GLY A 71 4.70 10.53 2.46
N ARG A 72 5.60 10.25 3.41
CA ARG A 72 5.51 9.16 4.39
C ARG A 72 4.81 9.59 5.69
N ASN A 73 4.53 8.61 6.55
CA ASN A 73 3.88 8.80 7.86
C ASN A 73 2.50 9.49 7.78
N LEU A 74 1.71 9.20 6.74
CA LEU A 74 0.34 9.71 6.63
C LEU A 74 -0.61 9.02 7.62
N ARG A 75 -0.43 7.70 7.80
CA ARG A 75 -1.18 6.87 8.73
C ARG A 75 -0.26 5.85 9.38
N MET A 76 -0.52 5.57 10.64
CA MET A 76 0.13 4.53 11.42
C MET A 76 -0.94 3.68 12.08
N SER A 77 -0.67 2.40 12.28
CA SER A 77 -1.55 1.56 13.07
C SER A 77 -1.42 1.89 14.57
N PRO A 78 -2.41 1.54 15.40
CA PRO A 78 -2.31 1.73 16.86
C PRO A 78 -1.11 1.01 17.49
N VAL A 79 -0.66 -0.08 16.88
CA VAL A 79 0.49 -0.89 17.34
C VAL A 79 1.82 -0.43 16.75
N TYR A 80 1.83 0.60 15.89
CA TYR A 80 3.04 1.13 15.25
C TYR A 80 4.21 1.40 16.22
N PRO A 81 4.02 2.04 17.39
CA PRO A 81 5.13 2.28 18.32
C PRO A 81 5.79 0.98 18.79
N LYS A 82 5.00 -0.07 19.04
CA LYS A 82 5.52 -1.38 19.48
C LYS A 82 6.21 -2.12 18.35
N LEU A 83 5.69 -2.00 17.13
CA LEU A 83 6.34 -2.54 15.94
C LEU A 83 7.71 -1.86 15.72
N LEU A 84 7.78 -0.54 15.88
CA LEU A 84 9.02 0.22 15.81
C LEU A 84 10.02 -0.23 16.89
N GLU A 85 9.60 -0.35 18.15
CA GLU A 85 10.44 -0.87 19.24
C GLU A 85 10.98 -2.28 18.95
N ALA A 86 10.17 -3.12 18.30
CA ALA A 86 10.52 -4.48 17.90
C ALA A 86 11.45 -4.57 16.67
N GLY A 87 11.89 -3.44 16.11
CA GLY A 87 12.82 -3.41 14.98
C GLY A 87 12.16 -3.43 13.60
N ALA A 88 10.86 -3.11 13.50
CA ALA A 88 10.19 -3.08 12.20
C ALA A 88 10.85 -2.10 11.21
N VAL A 89 10.94 -2.56 9.96
CA VAL A 89 11.29 -1.77 8.78
C VAL A 89 10.03 -1.63 7.92
N PHE A 90 9.70 -0.39 7.55
CA PHE A 90 8.37 -0.05 7.03
C PHE A 90 8.38 0.23 5.53
N GLY A 91 7.41 -0.39 4.85
CA GLY A 91 6.93 0.02 3.53
C GLY A 91 5.65 0.84 3.64
N GLN A 92 5.24 1.48 2.55
CA GLN A 92 4.05 2.32 2.53
C GLN A 92 2.93 1.72 1.67
N VAL A 93 1.78 1.41 2.28
CA VAL A 93 0.59 0.90 1.57
C VAL A 93 -0.59 1.83 1.81
N MET A 94 -1.09 2.49 0.75
CA MET A 94 -2.20 3.45 0.84
C MET A 94 -2.07 4.43 2.02
N GLY A 95 -0.88 5.00 2.19
CA GLY A 95 -0.56 5.95 3.26
C GLY A 95 -0.28 5.34 4.64
N TYR A 96 -0.53 4.05 4.85
CA TYR A 96 -0.10 3.34 6.05
C TYR A 96 1.38 3.00 6.00
N GLU A 97 2.08 3.26 7.10
CA GLU A 97 3.37 2.64 7.39
C GLU A 97 3.12 1.19 7.86
N ARG A 98 3.50 0.22 7.04
CA ARG A 98 3.29 -1.20 7.30
C ARG A 98 4.64 -1.91 7.47
N PRO A 99 4.85 -2.69 8.55
CA PRO A 99 6.04 -3.52 8.68
C PRO A 99 6.16 -4.46 7.48
N THR A 100 7.36 -4.51 6.91
CA THR A 100 7.70 -5.40 5.78
C THR A 100 8.61 -6.53 6.23
N TRP A 101 9.53 -6.24 7.15
CA TRP A 101 10.31 -7.21 7.92
C TRP A 101 10.77 -6.56 9.23
N PHE A 102 11.37 -7.35 10.11
CA PHE A 102 11.96 -6.91 11.36
C PHE A 102 13.49 -7.11 11.34
N ASP A 103 14.23 -6.05 11.62
CA ASP A 103 15.68 -6.09 11.73
C ASP A 103 16.08 -6.09 13.22
N PRO A 104 16.70 -7.16 13.74
CA PRO A 104 17.19 -7.21 15.12
C PRO A 104 18.14 -6.10 15.50
N ALA A 105 18.89 -5.52 14.54
CA ALA A 105 19.78 -4.39 14.77
C ALA A 105 19.05 -3.11 15.18
N HIS A 106 17.72 -3.08 15.05
CA HIS A 106 16.87 -1.95 15.34
C HIS A 106 16.00 -2.13 16.59
N ILE A 107 16.13 -3.26 17.30
CA ILE A 107 15.39 -3.53 18.54
C ILE A 107 15.82 -2.54 19.64
N GLY A 108 14.85 -1.92 20.31
CA GLY A 108 15.08 -1.00 21.43
C GLY A 108 15.66 0.36 21.04
N ILE A 109 15.88 0.62 19.75
CA ILE A 109 16.27 1.94 19.24
C ILE A 109 14.99 2.76 19.06
N ASN A 110 14.88 3.92 19.71
CA ASN A 110 13.76 4.85 19.48
C ASN A 110 14.06 5.79 18.30
N GLN A 111 13.01 6.37 17.71
CA GLN A 111 13.13 7.33 16.60
C GLN A 111 14.04 8.53 16.94
N ASP A 112 14.08 8.95 18.21
CA ASP A 112 14.96 10.03 18.70
C ASP A 112 16.46 9.75 18.54
N ALA A 113 16.84 8.47 18.42
CA ALA A 113 18.22 8.05 18.23
C ALA A 113 18.61 7.90 16.75
N GLN A 114 17.69 8.09 15.80
CA GLN A 114 18.01 7.99 14.38
C GLN A 114 18.79 9.23 13.90
N VAL A 115 20.07 8.99 13.63
CA VAL A 115 21.04 9.92 13.05
C VAL A 115 20.48 10.57 11.78
N TRP A 116 20.28 11.91 11.83
CA TRP A 116 20.28 12.99 10.81
C TRP A 116 20.00 12.76 9.31
N SER A 117 19.80 11.54 8.80
CA SER A 117 19.77 11.24 7.36
C SER A 117 18.49 10.58 6.86
N MET A 118 17.71 9.90 7.72
CA MET A 118 16.39 9.37 7.35
C MET A 118 15.42 9.47 8.55
N PRO A 119 14.30 10.20 8.45
CA PRO A 119 13.38 10.42 9.57
C PRO A 119 12.48 9.22 9.91
N TYR A 120 12.65 8.08 9.23
CA TYR A 120 11.87 6.86 9.44
C TYR A 120 12.62 5.62 8.93
N ARG A 121 12.31 4.43 9.47
CA ARG A 121 12.87 3.14 9.02
C ARG A 121 12.16 2.66 7.76
N MET A 122 12.80 2.89 6.63
CA MET A 122 12.24 2.58 5.32
C MET A 122 12.78 1.27 4.77
N ALA A 123 11.88 0.45 4.26
CA ALA A 123 12.23 -0.72 3.47
C ALA A 123 12.95 -0.31 2.18
N TYR A 124 14.03 -1.00 1.87
CA TYR A 124 14.76 -0.82 0.62
C TYR A 124 15.19 -2.17 0.04
N THR A 125 15.27 -2.20 -1.29
CA THR A 125 15.85 -3.30 -2.06
C THR A 125 16.75 -2.68 -3.13
N ASN A 126 17.98 -3.15 -3.23
CA ASN A 126 19.01 -2.60 -4.12
C ASN A 126 19.60 -3.66 -5.06
N THR A 127 18.87 -4.76 -5.28
CA THR A 127 19.31 -5.89 -6.09
C THR A 127 18.12 -6.55 -6.78
N PHE A 128 18.39 -7.22 -7.90
CA PHE A 128 17.43 -8.12 -8.55
C PHE A 128 17.57 -9.58 -8.09
N GLY A 129 18.61 -9.88 -7.30
CA GLY A 129 18.86 -11.20 -6.71
C GLY A 129 18.28 -11.35 -5.31
N LYS A 130 18.91 -12.20 -4.48
CA LYS A 130 18.52 -12.39 -3.08
C LYS A 130 18.62 -11.04 -2.33
N PRO A 131 17.50 -10.50 -1.81
CA PRO A 131 17.52 -9.21 -1.12
C PRO A 131 18.15 -9.33 0.27
N PRO A 132 18.68 -8.23 0.83
CA PRO A 132 19.35 -8.23 2.14
C PRO A 132 18.42 -8.64 3.30
N TRP A 133 17.12 -8.44 3.15
CA TRP A 133 16.10 -8.76 4.15
C TRP A 133 15.57 -10.21 4.05
N PHE A 134 16.03 -11.00 3.08
CA PHE A 134 15.52 -12.36 2.85
C PHE A 134 15.65 -13.26 4.07
N ASP A 135 16.82 -13.25 4.73
CA ASP A 135 17.08 -14.10 5.88
C ASP A 135 16.30 -13.65 7.14
N PHE A 136 15.88 -12.38 7.20
CA PHE A 136 14.95 -11.91 8.24
C PHE A 136 13.56 -12.49 8.02
N VAL A 137 13.02 -12.36 6.80
CA VAL A 137 11.70 -12.90 6.44
C VAL A 137 11.68 -14.43 6.57
N ALA A 138 12.76 -15.12 6.23
CA ALA A 138 12.86 -16.57 6.43
C ALA A 138 12.72 -16.99 7.90
N LYS A 139 13.31 -16.20 8.82
CA LYS A 139 13.14 -16.42 10.27
C LYS A 139 11.73 -16.10 10.75
N GLU A 140 11.12 -15.03 10.24
CA GLU A 140 9.72 -14.69 10.53
C GLU A 140 8.78 -15.81 10.08
N TYR A 141 9.00 -16.34 8.88
CA TYR A 141 8.27 -17.50 8.37
C TYR A 141 8.40 -18.72 9.30
N GLN A 142 9.64 -19.08 9.67
CA GLN A 142 9.87 -20.19 10.60
C GLN A 142 9.18 -19.95 11.95
N ALA A 143 9.24 -18.74 12.48
CA ALA A 143 8.55 -18.38 13.72
C ALA A 143 7.03 -18.52 13.61
N CYS A 144 6.42 -18.13 12.48
CA CYS A 144 4.99 -18.35 12.24
C CYS A 144 4.62 -19.82 12.15
N GLN A 145 5.52 -20.67 11.67
CA GLN A 145 5.29 -22.12 11.54
C GLN A 145 5.48 -22.87 12.86
N GLU A 146 6.53 -22.53 13.62
CA GLU A 146 6.97 -23.27 14.80
C GLU A 146 6.49 -22.65 16.12
N SER A 147 5.97 -21.41 16.09
CA SER A 147 5.57 -20.66 17.27
C SER A 147 4.32 -19.81 17.03
N VAL A 148 4.33 -18.53 17.42
CA VAL A 148 3.20 -17.61 17.26
C VAL A 148 3.65 -16.36 16.51
N GLY A 149 3.02 -16.10 15.37
CA GLY A 149 3.18 -14.88 14.60
C GLY A 149 2.05 -13.88 14.88
N ILE A 150 2.39 -12.59 14.93
CA ILE A 150 1.42 -11.49 14.96
C ILE A 150 1.61 -10.68 13.69
N SER A 151 0.50 -10.41 12.99
CA SER A 151 0.50 -9.62 11.75
C SER A 151 -0.44 -8.43 11.88
N ASP A 152 0.05 -7.26 11.48
CA ASP A 152 -0.74 -6.03 11.47
C ASP A 152 -1.57 -5.92 10.18
N TYR A 153 -2.88 -6.15 10.30
CA TYR A 153 -3.87 -5.98 9.24
C TYR A 153 -4.65 -4.65 9.33
N SER A 154 -4.16 -3.68 10.11
CA SER A 154 -4.81 -2.38 10.26
C SER A 154 -4.99 -1.65 8.93
N SER A 155 -4.05 -1.85 7.98
CA SER A 155 -4.07 -1.21 6.67
C SER A 155 -5.15 -1.74 5.72
N PHE A 156 -5.78 -2.88 6.01
CA PHE A 156 -6.81 -3.45 5.15
C PHE A 156 -8.07 -2.60 5.23
N THR A 157 -8.73 -2.41 4.09
CA THR A 157 -10.03 -1.75 4.03
C THR A 157 -11.04 -2.55 4.83
N LYS A 158 -11.75 -1.87 5.73
CA LYS A 158 -12.81 -2.43 6.55
C LYS A 158 -14.06 -1.61 6.23
N ILE A 159 -15.12 -2.28 5.81
CA ILE A 159 -16.39 -1.64 5.46
C ILE A 159 -17.44 -2.27 6.37
N ASP A 160 -18.12 -1.42 7.13
CA ASP A 160 -19.26 -1.82 7.95
C ASP A 160 -20.53 -1.33 7.25
N LEU A 161 -21.46 -2.24 7.03
CA LEU A 161 -22.71 -2.01 6.31
C LEU A 161 -23.85 -2.48 7.22
N TRP A 162 -24.83 -1.62 7.47
CA TRP A 162 -26.03 -1.99 8.24
C TRP A 162 -27.33 -1.48 7.60
N SER A 163 -28.38 -2.29 7.69
CA SER A 163 -29.74 -1.99 7.22
C SER A 163 -30.74 -2.48 8.27
N LYS A 164 -31.97 -1.95 8.23
CA LYS A 164 -33.02 -2.35 9.18
C LYS A 164 -33.71 -3.64 8.76
N GLY A 165 -33.81 -3.90 7.47
CA GLY A 165 -34.27 -5.16 6.90
C GLY A 165 -33.16 -5.83 6.10
N ASN A 166 -33.56 -6.51 5.03
CA ASN A 166 -32.67 -7.35 4.23
C ASN A 166 -31.96 -6.58 3.10
N GLU A 167 -32.04 -5.24 3.05
CA GLU A 167 -31.56 -4.47 1.90
C GLU A 167 -30.07 -4.69 1.59
N ILE A 168 -29.24 -4.85 2.63
CA ILE A 168 -27.81 -5.17 2.43
C ILE A 168 -27.60 -6.61 2.00
N VAL A 169 -28.36 -7.55 2.56
CA VAL A 169 -28.26 -8.96 2.17
C VAL A 169 -28.62 -9.08 0.69
N ASP A 170 -29.73 -8.48 0.26
CA ASP A 170 -30.17 -8.47 -1.13
C ASP A 170 -29.12 -7.83 -2.05
N ALA A 171 -28.53 -6.70 -1.63
CA ALA A 171 -27.47 -6.04 -2.39
C ALA A 171 -26.18 -6.87 -2.48
N LEU A 172 -25.76 -7.51 -1.40
CA LEU A 172 -24.57 -8.35 -1.38
C LEU A 172 -24.78 -9.67 -2.14
N GLN A 173 -25.98 -10.26 -2.09
CA GLN A 173 -26.34 -11.42 -2.92
C GLN A 173 -26.31 -11.09 -4.41
N PHE A 174 -26.57 -9.83 -4.79
CA PHE A 174 -26.44 -9.38 -6.16
C PHE A 174 -24.97 -9.14 -6.58
N VAL A 175 -24.16 -8.59 -5.69
CA VAL A 175 -22.76 -8.18 -6.00
C VAL A 175 -21.77 -9.33 -5.85
N CYS A 176 -21.94 -10.19 -4.86
CA CYS A 176 -21.02 -11.28 -4.54
C CYS A 176 -21.41 -12.55 -5.30
N SER A 177 -20.41 -13.31 -5.75
CA SER A 177 -20.65 -14.60 -6.42
C SER A 177 -20.89 -15.77 -5.47
N ASN A 178 -20.60 -15.59 -4.18
CA ASN A 178 -20.86 -16.59 -3.16
C ASN A 178 -22.16 -16.27 -2.43
N ASP A 179 -22.82 -17.30 -1.88
CA ASP A 179 -24.00 -17.10 -1.04
C ASP A 179 -23.58 -16.42 0.27
N VAL A 180 -24.09 -15.20 0.49
CA VAL A 180 -23.82 -14.41 1.70
C VAL A 180 -24.92 -14.58 2.77
N ASP A 181 -26.07 -15.15 2.43
CA ASP A 181 -27.19 -15.37 3.37
C ASP A 181 -27.01 -16.70 4.11
N VAL A 182 -25.94 -16.77 4.91
CA VAL A 182 -25.58 -17.94 5.70
C VAL A 182 -25.70 -17.63 7.20
N PRO A 183 -26.06 -18.61 8.04
CA PRO A 183 -26.05 -18.46 9.49
C PRO A 183 -24.66 -18.07 10.00
N VAL A 184 -24.61 -17.10 10.92
CA VAL A 184 -23.39 -16.64 11.61
C VAL A 184 -23.17 -17.43 12.89
#